data_AF-A0AAD7PZL2-F1
#
_entry.id   AF-A0AAD7PZL2-F1
#
_cell.length_a   1.000
_cell.length_b   1.000
_cell.length_c   1.000
_cell.angle_alpha   90.00
_cell.angle_beta   90.00
_cell.angle_gamma   90.00
#
_symmetry.space_group_name_H-M   'P 1'
#
loop_
_entity.id
_entity.type
_entity.pdbx_description
1 polymer ?
#
loop_
_entity_poly.entity_id
_entity_poly.type
_entity_poly.pdbx_seq_one_letter_code
_entity_poly.pdbx_strand_id
1 'polypeptide(L)'
;MLITEKGPAYFTYLPTLEYSKPINPVEPSMGCSCIGGCLPGNFNCHCIQKNEGYLPHSANGVLVNLKSLIYECGPSCQCPPNCQNRVSQSGLKFRLEVFKSKDKGWGLRSWDAIRAGAFICEYAGEVTDSSKAEELCGENEDDYLFDSTQTYQQLEIFPRESYESLNIPFPLFITAKNVGNVARFMNHSCSPNVFWRPMLRENKNETDLHIAFHAVRNIPHMAELTYDYGMVLPIKAGQKKKKCLCGSAKCRDFFC
;
A
#
# COMPACT_ATOMS: atom_id res chain seq x y z
N MET A 1 31.54 -12.02 -15.77
CA MET A 1 31.63 -11.12 -14.61
C MET A 1 30.84 -11.76 -13.49
N LEU A 2 31.54 -12.34 -12.50
CA LEU A 2 30.91 -12.96 -11.33
C LEU A 2 30.32 -11.83 -10.50
N ILE A 3 28.99 -11.76 -10.43
CA ILE A 3 28.29 -10.85 -9.51
C ILE A 3 28.66 -11.37 -8.12
N THR A 4 29.38 -10.58 -7.34
CA THR A 4 29.64 -10.85 -5.94
C THR A 4 28.34 -10.63 -5.17
N GLU A 5 27.44 -11.62 -5.23
CA GLU A 5 26.08 -11.55 -4.68
C GLU A 5 26.10 -11.60 -3.15
N LYS A 6 26.36 -10.46 -2.52
CA LYS A 6 25.74 -10.21 -1.22
C LYS A 6 24.25 -10.00 -1.50
N GLY A 7 23.40 -10.82 -0.89
CA GLY A 7 21.94 -10.66 -0.94
C GLY A 7 21.47 -9.32 -0.38
N PRO A 8 20.15 -9.08 -0.32
CA PRO A 8 19.61 -7.90 0.34
C PRO A 8 20.12 -7.77 1.78
N ALA A 9 20.20 -6.53 2.28
CA ALA A 9 20.55 -6.29 3.67
C ALA A 9 19.60 -7.08 4.61
N TYR A 10 20.13 -7.54 5.74
CA TYR A 10 19.34 -8.29 6.72
C TYR A 10 18.22 -7.41 7.29
N PHE A 11 17.02 -7.98 7.39
CA PHE A 11 15.86 -7.40 8.06
C PHE A 11 14.94 -8.54 8.53
N THR A 12 14.07 -8.25 9.50
CA THR A 12 13.06 -9.20 10.00
C THR A 12 11.81 -9.13 9.14
N TYR A 13 11.35 -10.27 8.63
CA TYR A 13 10.14 -10.31 7.82
C TYR A 13 8.88 -10.25 8.68
N LEU A 14 8.00 -9.28 8.41
CA LEU A 14 6.70 -9.11 9.04
C LEU A 14 5.64 -8.84 7.95
N PRO A 15 4.55 -9.62 7.86
CA PRO A 15 3.60 -9.53 6.73
C PRO A 15 2.61 -8.36 6.81
N THR A 16 2.44 -7.75 7.98
CA THR A 16 1.46 -6.68 8.29
C THR A 16 2.13 -5.55 9.09
N LEU A 17 1.42 -4.45 9.32
CA LEU A 17 1.91 -3.34 10.15
C LEU A 17 2.11 -3.75 11.62
N GLU A 18 3.16 -3.18 12.21
CA GLU A 18 3.42 -3.19 13.65
C GLU A 18 3.21 -1.78 14.22
N TYR A 19 2.22 -1.64 15.09
CA TYR A 19 1.99 -0.41 15.83
C TYR A 19 2.86 -0.41 17.08
N SER A 20 3.83 0.50 17.14
CA SER A 20 4.66 0.69 18.34
C SER A 20 3.87 1.28 19.52
N LYS A 21 2.76 1.96 19.23
CA LYS A 21 1.77 2.48 20.19
C LYS A 21 0.37 2.42 19.57
N PRO A 22 -0.70 2.21 20.36
CA PRO A 22 -2.07 2.32 19.84
C PRO A 22 -2.31 3.74 19.32
N ILE A 23 -2.70 3.85 18.05
CA ILE A 23 -3.00 5.15 17.43
C ILE A 23 -4.46 5.46 17.72
N ASN A 24 -4.66 6.38 18.68
CA ASN A 24 -5.91 7.06 19.05
C ASN A 24 -7.17 6.18 19.11
N PRO A 25 -7.83 6.06 20.28
CA PRO A 25 -9.13 5.43 20.36
C PRO A 25 -10.12 6.25 19.52
N VAL A 26 -10.48 5.72 18.35
CA VAL A 26 -11.69 6.15 17.64
C VAL A 26 -12.88 5.52 18.37
N GLU A 27 -14.02 6.19 18.37
CA GLU A 27 -15.25 5.67 18.98
C GLU A 27 -15.45 4.19 18.63
N PRO A 28 -15.78 3.33 19.62
CA PRO A 28 -15.90 1.90 19.42
C PRO A 28 -16.94 1.61 18.34
N SER A 29 -16.48 1.31 17.13
CA SER A 29 -17.37 0.89 16.05
C SER A 29 -17.65 -0.60 16.19
N MET A 30 -18.94 -0.94 16.20
CA MET A 30 -19.38 -2.32 16.20
C MET A 30 -19.10 -2.93 14.82
N GLY A 31 -18.26 -3.98 14.78
CA GLY A 31 -18.08 -4.77 13.57
C GLY A 31 -19.39 -5.39 13.08
N CYS A 32 -19.44 -5.85 11.84
CA CYS A 32 -20.67 -6.44 11.30
C CYS A 32 -21.07 -7.76 11.98
N SER A 33 -22.37 -8.04 12.02
CA SER A 33 -22.97 -9.28 12.52
C SER A 33 -23.27 -10.32 11.41
N CYS A 34 -22.66 -10.17 10.24
CA CYS A 34 -22.92 -11.05 9.09
C CYS A 34 -22.30 -12.44 9.31
N ILE A 35 -23.08 -13.52 9.28
CA ILE A 35 -22.59 -14.89 9.56
C ILE A 35 -22.01 -15.56 8.30
N GLY A 36 -22.60 -15.34 7.12
CA GLY A 36 -22.20 -15.98 5.86
C GLY A 36 -21.21 -15.19 5.00
N GLY A 37 -20.70 -14.07 5.51
CA GLY A 37 -19.97 -13.07 4.73
C GLY A 37 -20.80 -11.82 4.41
N CYS A 38 -20.11 -10.72 4.13
CA CYS A 38 -20.74 -9.46 3.76
C CYS A 38 -21.13 -9.49 2.28
N LEU A 39 -22.37 -9.08 1.98
CA LEU A 39 -22.94 -9.07 0.63
C LEU A 39 -23.18 -7.63 0.15
N PRO A 40 -22.99 -7.33 -1.14
CA PRO A 40 -23.30 -6.01 -1.68
C PRO A 40 -24.80 -5.72 -1.55
N GLY A 41 -25.16 -4.46 -1.30
CA GLY A 41 -26.54 -4.01 -1.07
C GLY A 41 -27.13 -4.40 0.29
N ASN A 42 -26.41 -5.11 1.16
CA ASN A 42 -26.87 -5.40 2.51
C ASN A 42 -26.68 -4.18 3.43
N PHE A 43 -27.67 -3.29 3.43
CA PHE A 43 -27.67 -2.11 4.29
C PHE A 43 -27.79 -2.43 5.79
N ASN A 44 -28.01 -3.67 6.22
CA ASN A 44 -27.89 -4.05 7.64
C ASN A 44 -26.43 -4.34 8.05
N CYS A 45 -25.51 -4.41 7.10
CA CYS A 45 -24.09 -4.61 7.38
C CYS A 45 -23.38 -3.27 7.49
N HIS A 46 -22.89 -2.95 8.69
CA HIS A 46 -22.11 -1.73 8.97
C HIS A 46 -20.91 -1.55 8.02
N CYS A 47 -20.16 -2.62 7.74
CA CYS A 47 -19.02 -2.56 6.82
C CYS A 47 -19.43 -2.25 5.37
N ILE A 48 -20.61 -2.70 4.95
CA ILE A 48 -21.14 -2.40 3.61
C ILE A 48 -21.67 -0.97 3.55
N GLN A 49 -22.34 -0.48 4.61
CA GLN A 49 -22.74 0.93 4.72
C GLN A 49 -21.54 1.88 4.62
N LYS A 50 -20.43 1.56 5.32
CA LYS A 50 -19.18 2.34 5.23
C LYS A 50 -18.59 2.37 3.82
N ASN A 51 -18.87 1.37 3.00
CA ASN A 51 -18.52 1.33 1.59
C ASN A 51 -19.67 1.82 0.67
N GLU A 52 -20.67 2.54 1.20
CA GLU A 52 -21.88 3.05 0.51
C GLU A 52 -22.70 1.98 -0.22
N GLY A 53 -22.82 0.79 0.38
CA GLY A 53 -23.64 -0.29 -0.18
C GLY A 53 -22.88 -1.24 -1.11
N TYR A 54 -21.60 -1.00 -1.41
CA TYR A 54 -20.82 -1.81 -2.35
C TYR A 54 -19.71 -2.61 -1.66
N LEU A 55 -19.27 -3.69 -2.30
CA LEU A 55 -18.01 -4.34 -1.96
C LEU A 55 -16.87 -3.66 -2.74
N PRO A 56 -15.74 -3.31 -2.09
CA PRO A 56 -14.60 -2.68 -2.76
C PRO A 56 -13.95 -3.60 -3.81
N HIS A 57 -13.96 -4.91 -3.56
CA HIS A 57 -13.36 -5.92 -4.42
C HIS A 57 -14.41 -6.89 -4.95
N SER A 58 -14.17 -7.41 -6.16
CA SER A 58 -14.87 -8.58 -6.68
C SER A 58 -14.45 -9.87 -5.95
N ALA A 59 -15.19 -10.95 -6.15
CA ALA A 59 -14.87 -12.28 -5.63
C ALA A 59 -13.46 -12.79 -5.99
N ASN A 60 -12.85 -12.25 -7.05
CA ASN A 60 -11.49 -12.61 -7.47
C ASN A 60 -10.40 -11.68 -6.87
N GLY A 61 -10.73 -10.82 -5.91
CA GLY A 61 -9.78 -9.90 -5.28
C GLY A 61 -9.35 -8.73 -6.16
N VAL A 62 -10.10 -8.44 -7.23
CA VAL A 62 -9.90 -7.28 -8.09
C VAL A 62 -10.66 -6.09 -7.51
N LEU A 63 -9.98 -4.98 -7.27
CA LEU A 63 -10.58 -3.72 -6.84
C LEU A 63 -11.53 -3.20 -7.93
N VAL A 64 -12.81 -3.10 -7.62
CA VAL A 64 -13.86 -2.61 -8.52
C VAL A 64 -14.32 -1.20 -8.16
N ASN A 65 -14.17 -0.81 -6.89
CA ASN A 65 -14.49 0.52 -6.42
C ASN A 65 -13.19 1.33 -6.20
N LEU A 66 -13.02 2.39 -6.97
CA LEU A 66 -11.82 3.24 -6.91
C LEU A 66 -11.90 4.33 -5.84
N LYS A 67 -12.72 4.14 -4.80
CA LYS A 67 -12.76 5.03 -3.63
C LYS A 67 -11.36 5.35 -3.09
N SER A 68 -11.28 6.55 -2.54
CA SER A 68 -10.07 7.07 -1.91
C SER A 68 -9.72 6.31 -0.62
N LEU A 69 -10.71 5.75 0.07
CA LEU A 69 -10.59 4.97 1.31
C LEU A 69 -11.45 3.70 1.24
N ILE A 70 -10.89 2.56 1.65
CA ILE A 70 -11.56 1.26 1.64
C ILE A 70 -11.79 0.79 3.08
N TYR A 71 -12.99 0.28 3.39
CA TYR A 71 -13.29 -0.29 4.71
C TYR A 71 -13.38 -1.82 4.64
N GLU A 72 -12.43 -2.51 5.24
CA GLU A 72 -12.47 -3.97 5.38
C GLU A 72 -13.09 -4.41 6.71
N CYS A 73 -13.63 -5.62 6.72
CA CYS A 73 -14.04 -6.28 7.96
C CYS A 73 -12.81 -6.59 8.80
N GLY A 74 -12.77 -6.15 10.06
CA GLY A 74 -11.68 -6.46 10.98
C GLY A 74 -12.01 -7.56 11.99
N PRO A 75 -11.20 -7.73 13.05
CA PRO A 75 -11.40 -8.74 14.09
C PRO A 75 -12.73 -8.61 14.85
N SER A 76 -13.31 -7.41 14.90
CA SER A 76 -14.61 -7.16 15.56
C SER A 76 -15.81 -7.67 14.76
N CYS A 77 -15.64 -8.08 13.50
CA CYS A 77 -16.72 -8.60 12.65
C CYS A 77 -16.95 -10.10 12.86
N GLN A 78 -18.22 -10.53 12.87
CA GLN A 78 -18.62 -11.94 12.94
C GLN A 78 -18.52 -12.69 11.61
N CYS A 79 -18.23 -11.97 10.52
CA CYS A 79 -18.09 -12.58 9.20
C CYS A 79 -16.84 -13.45 9.10
N PRO A 80 -16.90 -14.56 8.33
CA PRO A 80 -15.85 -15.55 8.31
C PRO A 80 -14.56 -15.00 7.67
N PRO A 81 -13.41 -15.66 7.88
CA PRO A 81 -12.13 -15.22 7.32
C PRO A 81 -12.11 -15.13 5.79
N ASN A 82 -12.95 -15.90 5.09
CA ASN A 82 -13.12 -15.87 3.64
C ASN A 82 -14.16 -14.84 3.16
N CYS A 83 -14.60 -13.92 4.01
CA CYS A 83 -15.47 -12.82 3.62
C CYS A 83 -14.84 -12.01 2.48
N GLN A 84 -15.61 -11.67 1.45
CA GLN A 84 -15.13 -10.87 0.31
C GLN A 84 -14.64 -9.47 0.72
N ASN A 85 -15.01 -8.99 1.91
CA ASN A 85 -14.53 -7.74 2.49
C ASN A 85 -13.28 -7.91 3.40
N ARG A 86 -12.46 -8.94 3.16
CA ARG A 86 -11.19 -9.24 3.87
C ARG A 86 -10.05 -9.58 2.88
N VAL A 87 -9.92 -8.82 1.80
CA VAL A 87 -9.02 -9.16 0.68
C VAL A 87 -7.55 -9.04 1.09
N SER A 88 -7.16 -7.91 1.65
CA SER A 88 -5.75 -7.65 2.00
C SER A 88 -5.25 -8.52 3.16
N GLN A 89 -6.15 -8.97 4.02
CA GLN A 89 -5.88 -9.92 5.12
C GLN A 89 -5.50 -11.33 4.63
N SER A 90 -5.72 -11.63 3.36
CA SER A 90 -5.53 -12.96 2.80
C SER A 90 -4.07 -13.28 2.40
N GLY A 91 -3.13 -12.37 2.69
CA GLY A 91 -1.70 -12.52 2.40
C GLY A 91 -1.34 -12.49 0.91
N LEU A 92 -0.09 -12.87 0.60
CA LEU A 92 0.43 -12.86 -0.78
C LEU A 92 -0.29 -13.89 -1.66
N LYS A 93 -0.73 -13.46 -2.85
CA LYS A 93 -1.37 -14.31 -3.86
C LYS A 93 -0.50 -14.62 -5.07
N PHE A 94 0.60 -13.91 -5.23
CA PHE A 94 1.52 -14.01 -6.36
C PHE A 94 2.89 -14.50 -5.91
N ARG A 95 3.57 -15.23 -6.79
CA ARG A 95 4.97 -15.64 -6.61
C ARG A 95 5.88 -14.45 -6.90
N LEU A 96 6.30 -13.77 -5.84
CA LEU A 96 7.15 -12.59 -5.91
C LEU A 96 8.62 -12.97 -5.74
N GLU A 97 9.50 -12.24 -6.44
CA GLU A 97 10.94 -12.41 -6.39
C GLU A 97 11.61 -11.05 -6.16
N VAL A 98 12.51 -11.02 -5.19
CA VAL A 98 13.45 -9.90 -5.00
C VAL A 98 14.64 -10.14 -5.92
N PHE A 99 14.93 -9.20 -6.80
CA PHE A 99 15.98 -9.32 -7.80
C PHE A 99 16.91 -8.10 -7.77
N LYS A 100 18.17 -8.27 -8.20
CA LYS A 100 19.09 -7.15 -8.34
C LYS A 100 18.79 -6.42 -9.65
N SER A 101 18.35 -5.17 -9.55
CA SER A 101 18.18 -4.29 -10.70
C SER A 101 19.54 -3.77 -11.20
N LYS A 102 19.56 -3.20 -12.40
CA LYS A 102 20.80 -2.68 -13.01
C LYS A 102 21.33 -1.44 -12.31
N ASP A 103 20.44 -0.55 -11.90
CA ASP A 103 20.75 0.83 -11.51
C ASP A 103 19.95 1.36 -10.30
N LYS A 104 18.95 0.63 -9.82
CA LYS A 104 18.05 1.02 -8.70
C LYS A 104 18.27 0.20 -7.42
N GLY A 105 19.34 -0.60 -7.36
CA GLY A 105 19.57 -1.51 -6.24
C GLY A 105 18.70 -2.77 -6.33
N TRP A 106 18.03 -3.16 -5.25
CA TRP A 106 17.12 -4.31 -5.24
C TRP A 106 15.72 -3.91 -5.73
N GLY A 107 15.06 -4.78 -6.47
CA GLY A 107 13.73 -4.58 -7.00
C GLY A 107 12.82 -5.77 -6.70
N LEU A 108 11.52 -5.59 -6.89
CA LEU A 108 10.51 -6.64 -6.76
C LEU A 108 9.92 -6.94 -8.14
N ARG A 109 9.76 -8.21 -8.49
CA ARG A 109 9.03 -8.65 -9.69
C ARG A 109 8.12 -9.83 -9.38
N SER A 110 7.17 -10.11 -10.28
CA SER A 110 6.25 -11.25 -10.16
C SER A 110 6.54 -12.30 -11.21
N TRP A 111 6.57 -13.58 -10.83
CA TRP A 111 6.62 -14.70 -11.77
C TRP A 111 5.28 -14.95 -12.46
N ASP A 112 4.20 -14.51 -11.84
CA ASP A 112 2.84 -14.62 -12.35
C ASP A 112 2.43 -13.33 -13.08
N ALA A 113 1.58 -13.47 -14.10
CA ALA A 113 0.90 -12.31 -14.67
C ALA A 113 -0.15 -11.80 -13.67
N ILE A 114 -0.20 -10.48 -13.46
CA ILE A 114 -1.12 -9.84 -12.50
C ILE A 114 -2.18 -9.09 -13.29
N ARG A 115 -3.46 -9.35 -13.01
CA ARG A 115 -4.56 -8.61 -13.66
C ARG A 115 -4.67 -7.20 -13.09
N ALA A 116 -5.11 -6.25 -13.92
CA ALA A 116 -5.47 -4.92 -13.47
C ALA A 116 -6.44 -4.97 -12.26
N GLY A 117 -6.20 -4.12 -11.27
CA GLY A 117 -6.97 -4.03 -10.03
C GLY A 117 -6.69 -5.13 -9.00
N ALA A 118 -5.89 -6.15 -9.30
CA ALA A 118 -5.63 -7.23 -8.34
C ALA A 118 -4.80 -6.72 -7.15
N PHE A 119 -5.20 -7.12 -5.93
CA PHE A 119 -4.41 -6.91 -4.71
C PHE A 119 -3.09 -7.69 -4.76
N ILE A 120 -1.96 -7.02 -4.47
CA ILE A 120 -0.61 -7.59 -4.52
C ILE A 120 -0.11 -7.90 -3.10
N CYS A 121 0.02 -6.86 -2.27
CA CYS A 121 0.50 -6.95 -0.89
C CYS A 121 0.20 -5.66 -0.11
N GLU A 122 0.37 -5.70 1.21
CA GLU A 122 0.43 -4.49 2.03
C GLU A 122 1.84 -3.89 2.04
N TYR A 123 1.98 -2.60 2.36
CA TYR A 123 3.26 -2.06 2.85
C TYR A 123 3.37 -2.35 4.35
N ALA A 124 4.19 -3.34 4.73
CA ALA A 124 4.37 -3.72 6.13
C ALA A 124 5.68 -3.17 6.69
N GLY A 125 5.64 -2.82 7.97
CA GLY A 125 6.76 -2.30 8.73
C GLY A 125 6.30 -1.69 10.05
N GLU A 126 7.19 -0.94 10.68
CA GLU A 126 6.95 -0.27 11.96
C GLU A 126 6.31 1.10 11.72
N VAL A 127 5.19 1.35 12.39
CA VAL A 127 4.54 2.68 12.35
C VAL A 127 5.31 3.65 13.24
N THR A 128 5.65 4.82 12.67
CA THR A 128 6.46 5.86 13.32
C THR A 128 5.76 7.22 13.32
N ASP A 129 6.19 8.09 14.24
CA ASP A 129 5.72 9.48 14.34
C ASP A 129 6.33 10.37 13.25
N SER A 130 5.66 11.47 12.92
CA SER A 130 6.07 12.40 11.86
C SER A 130 7.44 13.04 12.08
N SER A 131 7.83 13.35 13.32
CA SER A 131 9.14 13.92 13.63
C SER A 131 10.29 12.98 13.25
N LYS A 132 10.15 11.69 13.59
CA LYS A 132 11.10 10.66 13.20
C LYS A 132 11.11 10.42 11.69
N ALA A 133 9.95 10.51 11.03
CA ALA A 133 9.87 10.41 9.58
C ALA A 133 10.65 11.55 8.88
N GLU A 134 10.57 12.78 9.39
CA GLU A 134 11.35 13.92 8.88
C GLU A 134 12.87 13.73 9.06
N GLU A 135 13.30 13.18 10.20
CA GLU A 135 14.71 12.82 10.45
C GLU A 135 15.21 11.73 9.49
N LEU A 136 14.40 10.69 9.25
CA LEU A 136 14.72 9.60 8.31
C LEU A 136 14.77 10.07 6.85
N CYS A 137 13.95 11.04 6.46
CA CYS A 137 14.03 11.68 5.14
C CYS A 137 15.35 12.45 4.92
N GLY A 138 16.09 12.76 5.99
CA GLY A 138 17.26 13.65 5.96
C GLY A 138 18.61 12.95 5.88
N GLU A 139 18.76 11.74 6.42
CA GLU A 139 20.10 11.24 6.79
C GLU A 139 20.60 10.01 6.00
N ASN A 140 19.75 9.06 5.60
CA ASN A 140 20.21 7.81 4.98
C ASN A 140 19.45 7.37 3.72
N GLU A 141 20.17 6.71 2.81
CA GLU A 141 19.64 6.28 1.50
C GLU A 141 18.64 5.11 1.61
N ASP A 142 18.66 4.38 2.74
CA ASP A 142 18.07 3.05 2.96
C ASP A 142 17.02 3.00 4.09
N ASP A 143 16.25 4.07 4.33
CA ASP A 143 15.31 4.09 5.47
C ASP A 143 13.95 3.42 5.18
N TYR A 144 13.72 2.99 3.93
CA TYR A 144 12.51 2.26 3.48
C TYR A 144 11.22 2.86 4.07
N LEU A 145 11.12 4.19 4.01
CA LEU A 145 10.03 4.96 4.58
C LEU A 145 8.89 5.07 3.56
N PHE A 146 7.71 4.66 3.97
CA PHE A 146 6.46 4.99 3.30
C PHE A 146 5.80 6.16 4.04
N ASP A 147 5.44 7.20 3.29
CA ASP A 147 4.76 8.39 3.81
C ASP A 147 3.44 8.56 3.04
N SER A 148 2.33 8.39 3.75
CA SER A 148 1.00 8.47 3.17
C SER A 148 0.58 9.90 2.81
N THR A 149 1.31 10.92 3.26
CA THR A 149 1.03 12.33 2.95
C THR A 149 1.60 12.77 1.61
N GLN A 150 2.44 11.94 0.97
CA GLN A 150 3.04 12.26 -0.31
C GLN A 150 2.00 12.34 -1.42
N THR A 151 2.12 13.39 -2.24
CA THR A 151 1.28 13.58 -3.42
C THR A 151 1.92 12.87 -4.61
N TYR A 152 1.18 11.99 -5.27
CA TYR A 152 1.65 11.29 -6.47
C TYR A 152 0.81 11.66 -7.68
N GLN A 153 1.34 11.38 -8.87
CA GLN A 153 0.67 11.77 -10.10
C GLN A 153 -0.60 10.93 -10.30
N GLN A 154 -1.70 11.59 -10.66
CA GLN A 154 -2.97 10.92 -10.93
C GLN A 154 -2.76 9.87 -12.02
N LEU A 155 -3.14 8.63 -11.71
CA LEU A 155 -3.15 7.57 -12.70
C LEU A 155 -4.35 7.74 -13.62
N GLU A 156 -4.13 7.55 -14.93
CA GLU A 156 -5.15 7.71 -15.98
C GLU A 156 -6.37 6.78 -15.80
N ILE A 157 -6.28 5.79 -14.91
CA ILE A 157 -7.38 4.88 -14.54
C ILE A 157 -8.44 5.52 -13.64
N PHE A 158 -8.16 6.65 -13.00
CA PHE A 158 -9.12 7.35 -12.15
C PHE A 158 -9.90 8.37 -13.00
N PRO A 159 -11.24 8.39 -12.95
CA PRO A 159 -12.05 9.38 -13.65
C PRO A 159 -11.55 10.80 -13.38
N ARG A 160 -11.51 11.67 -14.39
CA ARG A 160 -11.08 13.07 -14.21
C ARG A 160 -11.88 13.80 -13.12
N GLU A 161 -13.14 13.41 -12.90
CA GLU A 161 -14.04 13.98 -11.91
C GLU A 161 -13.82 13.46 -10.48
N SER A 162 -13.02 12.41 -10.29
CA SER A 162 -12.62 11.93 -8.96
C SER A 162 -11.42 12.74 -8.44
N TYR A 163 -11.60 14.06 -8.31
CA TYR A 163 -10.67 15.00 -7.68
C TYR A 163 -10.51 14.79 -6.16
N GLU A 164 -10.89 13.62 -5.67
CA GLU A 164 -10.71 13.28 -4.27
C GLU A 164 -9.25 12.95 -4.04
N SER A 165 -8.54 13.92 -3.46
CA SER A 165 -7.40 13.65 -2.59
C SER A 165 -7.70 12.40 -1.76
N LEU A 166 -6.71 11.51 -1.61
CA LEU A 166 -6.86 10.34 -0.75
C LEU A 166 -7.42 10.78 0.61
N ASN A 167 -8.61 10.28 0.95
CA ASN A 167 -9.25 10.59 2.23
C ASN A 167 -8.63 9.69 3.30
N ILE A 168 -7.39 10.00 3.66
CA ILE A 168 -6.65 9.29 4.70
C ILE A 168 -7.07 9.91 6.04
N PRO A 169 -7.61 9.11 6.99
CA PRO A 169 -8.15 9.66 8.23
C PRO A 169 -7.08 10.37 9.08
N PHE A 170 -5.82 9.94 8.98
CA PHE A 170 -4.67 10.54 9.64
C PHE A 170 -3.37 10.21 8.89
N PRO A 171 -2.33 11.05 8.97
CA PRO A 171 -1.01 10.75 8.40
C PRO A 171 -0.46 9.43 8.91
N LEU A 172 0.07 8.60 8.01
CA LEU A 172 0.69 7.32 8.33
C LEU A 172 2.11 7.26 7.76
N PHE A 173 3.07 7.03 8.65
CA PHE A 173 4.47 6.84 8.31
C PHE A 173 4.91 5.44 8.71
N ILE A 174 5.45 4.67 7.78
CA ILE A 174 5.85 3.27 7.99
C ILE A 174 7.30 3.13 7.59
N THR A 175 8.19 2.76 8.51
CA THR A 175 9.56 2.38 8.16
C THR A 175 9.65 0.87 8.03
N ALA A 176 10.23 0.41 6.92
CA ALA A 176 10.53 -1.00 6.67
C ALA A 176 12.04 -1.31 6.74
N LYS A 177 12.81 -0.48 7.47
CA LYS A 177 14.27 -0.61 7.55
C LYS A 177 14.70 -1.91 8.21
N ASN A 178 14.24 -2.14 9.45
CA ASN A 178 14.62 -3.29 10.27
C ASN A 178 13.57 -4.40 10.26
N VAL A 179 12.29 -4.04 10.15
CA VAL A 179 11.15 -4.95 10.14
C VAL A 179 10.22 -4.56 8.99
N GLY A 180 9.80 -5.50 8.16
CA GLY A 180 8.87 -5.21 7.06
C GLY A 180 8.62 -6.42 6.15
N ASN A 181 7.92 -6.21 5.03
CA ASN A 181 7.69 -7.28 4.05
C ASN A 181 8.36 -7.02 2.69
N VAL A 182 8.03 -7.85 1.70
CA VAL A 182 8.51 -7.72 0.32
C VAL A 182 8.23 -6.36 -0.34
N ALA A 183 7.23 -5.60 0.12
CA ALA A 183 6.85 -4.34 -0.51
C ALA A 183 7.95 -3.28 -0.45
N ARG A 184 8.82 -3.34 0.57
CA ARG A 184 10.00 -2.47 0.71
C ARG A 184 10.96 -2.51 -0.49
N PHE A 185 10.87 -3.54 -1.33
CA PHE A 185 11.70 -3.71 -2.53
C PHE A 185 11.03 -3.21 -3.81
N MET A 186 9.80 -2.68 -3.76
CA MET A 186 9.21 -2.05 -4.94
C MET A 186 9.85 -0.69 -5.19
N ASN A 187 10.50 -0.53 -6.33
CA ASN A 187 11.16 0.71 -6.71
C ASN A 187 10.19 1.79 -7.18
N HIS A 188 10.69 3.03 -7.18
CA HIS A 188 9.99 4.15 -7.80
C HIS A 188 9.89 4.00 -9.34
N SER A 189 8.75 4.41 -9.89
CA SER A 189 8.61 4.76 -11.31
C SER A 189 7.69 5.96 -11.50
N CYS A 190 8.04 6.87 -12.44
CA CYS A 190 7.15 7.94 -12.89
C CYS A 190 6.04 7.43 -13.84
N SER A 191 6.06 6.14 -14.22
CA SER A 191 4.98 5.49 -14.96
C SER A 191 4.70 4.10 -14.38
N PRO A 192 4.25 4.07 -13.11
CA PRO A 192 4.18 2.85 -12.35
C PRO A 192 3.13 1.88 -12.91
N ASN A 193 3.28 0.62 -12.52
CA ASN A 193 2.29 -0.44 -12.76
C ASN A 193 1.57 -0.88 -11.49
N VAL A 194 1.97 -0.35 -10.33
CA VAL A 194 1.36 -0.57 -9.03
C VAL A 194 0.93 0.77 -8.42
N PHE A 195 -0.21 0.78 -7.74
CA PHE A 195 -0.70 1.90 -6.95
C PHE A 195 -1.15 1.42 -5.57
N TRP A 196 -1.30 2.34 -4.63
CA TRP A 196 -1.72 2.00 -3.27
C TRP A 196 -3.05 2.66 -2.90
N ARG A 197 -3.76 2.03 -1.95
CA ARG A 197 -4.97 2.55 -1.33
C ARG A 197 -4.94 2.37 0.19
N PRO A 198 -5.39 3.37 0.97
CA PRO A 198 -5.60 3.20 2.40
C PRO A 198 -6.80 2.26 2.66
N MET A 199 -6.63 1.35 3.61
CA MET A 199 -7.63 0.40 4.06
C MET A 199 -7.81 0.50 5.58
N LEU A 200 -9.03 0.72 6.05
CA LEU A 200 -9.34 0.67 7.47
C LEU A 200 -9.95 -0.66 7.85
N ARG A 201 -9.47 -1.22 8.96
CA ARG A 201 -10.02 -2.40 9.61
C ARG A 201 -10.47 -2.03 11.01
N GLU A 202 -11.69 -2.39 11.35
CA GLU A 202 -12.20 -2.17 12.70
C GLU A 202 -11.68 -3.24 13.66
N ASN A 203 -11.01 -2.81 14.72
CA ASN A 203 -10.56 -3.64 15.82
C ASN A 203 -11.31 -3.27 17.11
N LYS A 204 -11.07 -3.96 18.22
CA LYS A 204 -11.74 -3.67 19.49
C LYS A 204 -11.21 -2.34 20.05
N ASN A 205 -12.04 -1.29 19.98
CA ASN A 205 -11.77 0.08 20.42
C ASN A 205 -10.73 0.87 19.60
N GLU A 206 -10.29 0.31 18.46
CA GLU A 206 -9.24 0.89 17.63
C GLU A 206 -9.57 0.67 16.14
N THR A 207 -9.00 1.51 15.26
CA THR A 207 -9.09 1.31 13.81
C THR A 207 -7.69 1.24 13.23
N ASP A 208 -7.40 0.13 12.56
CA ASP A 208 -6.09 -0.11 11.96
C ASP A 208 -6.10 0.40 10.52
N LEU A 209 -5.24 1.38 10.22
CA LEU A 209 -5.03 1.91 8.88
C LEU A 209 -3.87 1.19 8.21
N HIS A 210 -4.17 0.48 7.13
CA HIS A 210 -3.22 -0.27 6.30
C HIS A 210 -3.05 0.38 4.93
N ILE A 211 -1.93 0.10 4.28
CA ILE A 211 -1.64 0.51 2.90
C ILE A 211 -1.59 -0.73 2.03
N ALA A 212 -2.50 -0.82 1.05
CA ALA A 212 -2.61 -1.97 0.16
C ALA A 212 -2.27 -1.62 -1.29
N PHE A 213 -1.34 -2.38 -1.86
CA PHE A 213 -0.92 -2.24 -3.25
C PHE A 213 -1.79 -3.06 -4.20
N HIS A 214 -2.14 -2.45 -5.32
CA HIS A 214 -2.94 -3.03 -6.39
C HIS A 214 -2.31 -2.75 -7.74
N ALA A 215 -2.56 -3.61 -8.72
CA ALA A 215 -2.07 -3.41 -10.08
C ALA A 215 -2.87 -2.32 -10.82
N VAL A 216 -2.18 -1.36 -11.44
CA VAL A 216 -2.80 -0.30 -12.27
C VAL A 216 -3.35 -0.86 -13.57
N ARG A 217 -2.65 -1.84 -14.14
CA ARG A 217 -2.92 -2.47 -15.45
C ARG A 217 -2.54 -3.94 -15.38
N ASN A 218 -2.82 -4.69 -16.44
CA ASN A 218 -2.28 -6.04 -16.56
C ASN A 218 -0.74 -5.98 -16.57
N ILE A 219 -0.11 -6.70 -15.65
CA ILE A 219 1.35 -6.76 -15.48
C ILE A 219 1.81 -8.12 -16.03
N PRO A 220 2.67 -8.15 -17.06
CA PRO A 220 3.25 -9.39 -17.57
C PRO A 220 4.09 -10.11 -16.52
N HIS A 221 4.28 -11.42 -16.71
CA HIS A 221 5.26 -12.19 -15.93
C HIS A 221 6.66 -11.55 -16.05
N MET A 222 7.43 -11.65 -14.98
CA MET A 222 8.80 -11.13 -14.82
C MET A 222 8.95 -9.61 -14.92
N ALA A 223 7.85 -8.85 -15.05
CA ALA A 223 7.90 -7.40 -15.01
C ALA A 223 8.19 -6.90 -13.59
N GLU A 224 9.04 -5.88 -13.49
CA GLU A 224 9.32 -5.18 -12.23
C GLU A 224 8.05 -4.48 -11.73
N LEU A 225 7.75 -4.63 -10.44
CA LEU A 225 6.67 -3.94 -9.74
C LEU A 225 7.19 -2.61 -9.20
N THR A 226 6.54 -1.53 -9.61
CA THR A 226 6.93 -0.16 -9.26
C THR A 226 5.72 0.68 -8.92
N TYR A 227 5.87 1.58 -7.94
CA TYR A 227 4.87 2.58 -7.58
C TYR A 227 5.45 4.00 -7.62
N ASP A 228 4.59 5.01 -7.65
CA ASP A 228 5.04 6.40 -7.52
C ASP A 228 5.27 6.68 -6.03
N TYR A 229 6.50 7.01 -5.65
CA TYR A 229 6.85 7.34 -4.26
C TYR A 229 6.17 8.64 -3.84
N GLY A 230 5.76 9.44 -4.81
CA GLY A 230 5.18 10.76 -4.61
C GLY A 230 6.24 11.84 -4.48
N MET A 231 5.76 13.03 -4.17
CA MET A 231 6.55 14.19 -3.79
C MET A 231 5.80 14.92 -2.67
N VAL A 232 6.55 15.49 -1.74
CA VAL A 232 6.00 16.43 -0.75
C VAL A 232 5.92 17.80 -1.42
N LEU A 233 4.71 18.37 -1.46
CA LEU A 233 4.46 19.73 -1.96
C LEU A 233 3.96 20.64 -0.83
N PRO A 234 4.42 21.91 -0.76
CA PRO A 234 5.43 22.53 -1.60
C PRO A 234 6.84 22.01 -1.30
N ILE A 235 7.69 21.95 -2.33
CA ILE A 235 9.09 21.54 -2.19
C ILE A 235 9.79 22.57 -1.29
N LYS A 236 10.15 22.16 -0.07
CA LYS A 236 10.86 23.04 0.88
C LYS A 236 12.29 23.28 0.40
N ALA A 237 12.82 24.49 0.63
CA ALA A 237 14.22 24.79 0.35
C ALA A 237 15.13 23.85 1.17
N GLY A 238 16.04 23.14 0.50
CA GLY A 238 16.92 22.14 1.14
C GLY A 238 16.37 20.71 1.16
N GLN A 239 15.18 20.45 0.63
CA GLN A 239 14.68 19.07 0.48
C GLN A 239 15.59 18.28 -0.48
N LYS A 240 16.17 17.19 0.04
CA LYS A 240 17.01 16.28 -0.76
C LYS A 240 16.14 15.62 -1.82
N LYS A 241 16.63 15.62 -3.06
CA LYS A 241 15.98 14.98 -4.21
C LYS A 241 16.88 13.85 -4.70
N LYS A 242 16.31 12.66 -4.91
CA LYS A 242 17.01 11.53 -5.49
C LYS A 242 16.80 11.51 -6.99
N LYS A 243 17.86 11.28 -7.76
CA LYS A 243 17.78 11.16 -9.22
C LYS A 243 16.95 9.94 -9.58
N CYS A 244 15.95 10.14 -10.43
CA CYS A 244 15.07 9.08 -10.90
C CYS A 244 15.74 8.30 -12.04
N LEU A 245 15.82 6.98 -11.88
CA LEU A 245 16.37 6.05 -12.86
C LEU A 245 15.29 5.09 -13.40
N CYS A 246 14.02 5.53 -13.41
CA CYS A 246 12.91 4.66 -13.80
C CYS A 246 12.86 4.32 -15.30
N GLY A 247 13.58 5.07 -16.15
CA GLY A 247 13.61 4.87 -17.60
C GLY A 247 12.32 5.23 -18.34
N SER A 248 11.31 5.80 -17.68
CA SER A 248 10.08 6.23 -18.33
C SER A 248 10.31 7.44 -19.24
N ALA A 249 9.61 7.49 -20.38
CA ALA A 249 9.54 8.68 -21.23
C ALA A 249 8.86 9.89 -20.54
N LYS A 250 8.05 9.64 -19.50
CA LYS A 250 7.40 10.66 -18.65
C LYS A 250 8.15 10.87 -17.32
N CYS A 251 9.47 10.63 -17.29
CA CYS A 251 10.27 10.77 -16.08
C CYS A 251 10.26 12.21 -15.56
N ARG A 252 10.17 12.38 -14.24
CA ARG A 252 10.24 13.68 -13.55
C ARG A 252 11.66 14.09 -13.14
N ASP A 253 12.66 13.38 -13.63
CA ASP A 253 14.10 13.46 -13.29
C ASP A 253 14.46 13.16 -11.84
N PHE A 254 13.58 13.44 -10.89
CA PHE A 254 13.81 13.25 -9.46
C PHE A 254 12.55 12.80 -8.72
N PHE A 255 12.76 12.23 -7.54
CA PHE A 255 11.73 11.96 -6.52
C PHE A 255 12.27 12.36 -5.14
N CYS A 256 11.39 12.50 -4.16
CA CYS A 256 11.76 12.79 -2.77
C CYS A 256 11.92 11.48 -1.99
#